data_AF-A2DUY5-F1
#
_entry.id   AF-A2DUY5-F1
#
_cell.length_a   1.000
_cell.length_b   1.000
_cell.length_c   1.000
_cell.angle_alpha   90.00
_cell.angle_beta   90.00
_cell.angle_gamma   90.00
#
_symmetry.space_group_name_H-M   'P 1'
#
loop_
_entity.id
_entity.type
_entity.pdbx_description
1 polymer ?
#
loop_
_entity_poly.entity_id
_entity_poly.type
_entity_poly.pdbx_seq_one_letter_code
_entity_poly.pdbx_strand_id
1 'polypeptide(L)'
;MDQSLDLNFEYIAAHISDYIQNENFFDTFDISDIKTIMKYSCFTFDEYITLLKQSSPTLTAKELYISTRKASVTIQNFEEVISILKSIKKYMKFNTFDGIIDFINENQKHLLDSTEETKKPQTETQTLQNQIQNSANETTATRTNESRNYPKEFLNKISSLKKSDDFDKVYKFFEDLSSKNSGEMTSKACEEGLWLKNSSGYEKNVLHIASENGNLNLVKLLIKGGCDKESKSKFGETPLIWASANGHLEIVKYLISVGADIDAKTRYGWTPLIHASYNECLEVVKYLISAGADKDAKTKYGTTALSFSKNKVRDFLISIGAK
;
A
#
# COMPACT_ATOMS: atom_id res chain seq x y z
N MET A 1 -18.43 39.73 0.61
CA MET A 1 -19.09 38.43 0.87
C MET A 1 -18.62 37.51 -0.22
N ASP A 2 -17.58 36.73 0.06
CA ASP A 2 -17.10 35.71 -0.87
C ASP A 2 -17.96 34.48 -0.62
N GLN A 3 -18.93 34.23 -1.51
CA GLN A 3 -19.66 32.97 -1.52
C GLN A 3 -18.72 31.94 -2.14
N SER A 4 -17.84 31.35 -1.35
CA SER A 4 -17.16 30.13 -1.77
C SER A 4 -18.25 29.09 -2.01
N LEU A 5 -18.51 28.77 -3.27
CA LEU A 5 -19.33 27.63 -3.64
C LEU A 5 -18.69 26.42 -2.96
N ASP A 6 -19.36 25.85 -1.96
CA ASP A 6 -18.83 24.70 -1.23
C ASP A 6 -18.88 23.51 -2.20
N LEU A 7 -17.76 23.27 -2.89
CA LEU A 7 -17.63 22.20 -3.88
C LEU A 7 -17.83 20.87 -3.17
N ASN A 8 -18.93 20.19 -3.51
CA ASN A 8 -19.17 18.83 -3.01
C ASN A 8 -18.26 17.86 -3.78
N PHE A 9 -17.05 17.66 -3.28
CA PHE A 9 -16.04 16.81 -3.93
C PHE A 9 -16.45 15.33 -4.03
N GLU A 10 -17.28 14.83 -3.11
CA GLU A 10 -17.83 13.46 -3.20
C GLU A 10 -18.82 13.35 -4.37
N TYR A 11 -19.67 14.36 -4.56
CA TYR A 11 -20.57 14.42 -5.69
C TYR A 11 -19.81 14.53 -7.01
N ILE A 12 -18.79 15.40 -7.09
CA ILE A 12 -17.95 15.56 -8.28
C ILE A 12 -17.23 14.25 -8.60
N ALA A 13 -16.65 13.59 -7.60
CA ALA A 13 -15.99 12.31 -7.77
C ALA A 13 -16.96 11.21 -8.28
N ALA A 14 -18.20 11.22 -7.81
CA ALA A 14 -19.24 10.30 -8.28
C ALA A 14 -19.70 10.55 -9.73
N HIS A 15 -19.49 11.77 -10.26
CA HIS A 15 -19.84 12.17 -11.63
C HIS A 15 -18.61 12.49 -12.47
N ILE A 16 -17.44 11.95 -12.10
CA ILE A 16 -16.17 12.33 -12.72
C ILE A 16 -16.09 11.98 -14.20
N SER A 17 -16.83 10.95 -14.62
CA SER A 17 -16.94 10.51 -16.01
C SER A 17 -17.38 11.65 -16.93
N ASP A 18 -18.29 12.52 -16.49
CA ASP A 18 -18.80 13.65 -17.28
C ASP A 18 -17.68 14.66 -17.58
N TYR A 19 -16.80 14.92 -16.61
CA TYR A 19 -15.68 15.87 -16.78
C TYR A 19 -14.54 15.29 -17.62
N ILE A 20 -14.33 13.97 -17.53
CA ILE A 20 -13.33 13.26 -18.35
C ILE A 20 -13.78 13.20 -19.81
N GLN A 21 -15.04 12.86 -20.06
CA GLN A 21 -15.59 12.75 -21.41
C GLN A 21 -15.63 14.10 -22.15
N ASN A 22 -15.83 15.19 -21.41
CA ASN A 22 -15.79 16.56 -21.97
C ASN A 22 -14.37 17.11 -22.12
N GLU A 23 -13.33 16.33 -21.82
CA GLU A 23 -11.91 16.69 -21.90
C GLU A 23 -11.53 18.01 -21.19
N ASN A 24 -12.30 18.43 -20.17
CA ASN A 24 -12.11 19.71 -19.48
C ASN A 24 -11.81 19.61 -17.97
N PHE A 25 -11.74 18.39 -17.41
CA PHE A 25 -11.40 18.16 -15.99
C PHE A 25 -10.21 19.01 -15.46
N PHE A 26 -9.05 19.00 -16.11
CA PHE A 26 -7.87 19.75 -15.66
C PHE A 26 -7.94 21.27 -15.90
N ASP A 27 -8.86 21.73 -16.75
CA ASP A 27 -9.12 23.16 -16.96
C ASP A 27 -10.18 23.69 -15.99
N THR A 28 -11.01 22.79 -15.44
CA THR A 28 -12.15 23.11 -14.56
C THR A 28 -11.71 23.24 -13.11
N PHE A 29 -10.81 22.37 -12.65
CA PHE A 29 -10.42 22.27 -11.25
C PHE A 29 -8.94 22.61 -11.06
N ASP A 30 -8.64 23.32 -9.98
CA ASP A 30 -7.24 23.53 -9.60
C ASP A 30 -6.61 22.26 -9.01
N ILE A 31 -5.28 22.25 -8.84
CA ILE A 31 -4.53 21.08 -8.35
C ILE A 31 -5.00 20.63 -6.95
N SER A 32 -5.41 21.57 -6.09
CA SER A 32 -5.86 21.28 -4.72
C SER A 32 -7.22 20.57 -4.74
N ASP A 33 -8.13 21.06 -5.56
CA ASP A 33 -9.44 20.47 -5.78
C ASP A 33 -9.31 19.08 -6.40
N ILE A 34 -8.48 18.94 -7.44
CA ILE A 34 -8.21 17.64 -8.08
C ILE A 34 -7.68 16.64 -7.05
N LYS A 35 -6.71 17.02 -6.21
CA LYS A 35 -6.16 16.12 -5.16
C LYS A 35 -7.25 15.62 -4.21
N THR A 36 -8.24 16.46 -3.93
CA THR A 36 -9.37 16.11 -3.06
C THR A 36 -10.36 15.22 -3.79
N ILE A 37 -10.74 15.54 -5.02
CA ILE A 37 -11.62 14.75 -5.87
C ILE A 37 -11.06 13.32 -6.05
N MET A 38 -9.76 13.21 -6.35
CA MET A 38 -9.09 11.92 -6.61
C MET A 38 -9.16 10.96 -5.42
N LYS A 39 -9.18 11.49 -4.18
CA LYS A 39 -9.33 10.67 -2.97
C LYS A 39 -10.67 9.93 -2.91
N TYR A 40 -11.71 10.48 -3.50
CA TYR A 40 -13.06 9.91 -3.52
C TYR A 40 -13.41 9.22 -4.85
N SER A 41 -12.54 9.36 -5.85
CA SER A 41 -12.80 8.87 -7.20
C SER A 41 -12.42 7.40 -7.36
N CYS A 42 -13.30 6.63 -7.98
CA CYS A 42 -13.03 5.27 -8.43
C CYS A 42 -13.21 5.21 -9.95
N PHE A 43 -12.11 5.08 -10.67
CA PHE A 43 -12.09 5.06 -12.12
C PHE A 43 -12.18 3.63 -12.65
N THR A 44 -12.84 3.47 -13.78
CA THR A 44 -12.56 2.35 -14.69
C THR A 44 -11.18 2.51 -15.34
N PHE A 45 -10.67 1.43 -15.92
CA PHE A 45 -9.46 1.46 -16.72
C PHE A 45 -9.49 2.56 -17.80
N ASP A 46 -10.55 2.60 -18.62
CA ASP A 46 -10.65 3.54 -19.74
C ASP A 46 -10.73 5.00 -19.28
N GLU A 47 -11.46 5.28 -18.21
CA GLU A 47 -11.56 6.63 -17.64
C GLU A 47 -10.21 7.11 -17.12
N TYR A 48 -9.46 6.26 -16.41
CA TYR A 48 -8.15 6.64 -15.88
C TYR A 48 -7.14 6.91 -17.01
N ILE A 49 -7.12 6.07 -18.04
CA ILE A 49 -6.26 6.30 -19.22
C ILE A 49 -6.63 7.61 -19.93
N THR A 50 -7.94 7.89 -20.06
CA THR A 50 -8.44 9.11 -20.69
C THR A 50 -8.04 10.35 -19.88
N LEU A 51 -8.22 10.31 -18.56
CA LEU A 51 -7.77 11.35 -17.63
C LEU A 51 -6.26 11.61 -17.81
N LEU A 52 -5.41 10.57 -17.77
CA LEU A 52 -3.96 10.77 -17.93
C LEU A 52 -3.62 11.39 -19.29
N LYS A 53 -4.29 11.00 -20.37
CA LYS A 53 -4.09 11.57 -21.71
C LYS A 53 -4.47 13.06 -21.74
N GLN A 54 -5.59 13.41 -21.11
CA GLN A 54 -6.10 14.77 -21.04
C GLN A 54 -5.16 15.73 -20.29
N SER A 55 -4.33 15.22 -19.38
CA SER A 55 -3.37 16.04 -18.61
C SER A 55 -2.16 16.55 -19.40
N SER A 56 -1.90 15.96 -20.58
CA SER A 56 -0.66 16.21 -21.34
C SER A 56 -0.41 17.68 -21.74
N PRO A 57 -1.41 18.54 -22.01
CA PRO A 57 -1.18 19.94 -22.33
C PRO A 57 -1.16 20.87 -21.10
N THR A 58 -1.67 20.44 -19.94
CA THR A 58 -1.99 21.32 -18.81
C THR A 58 -1.06 21.15 -17.61
N LEU A 59 -0.60 19.93 -17.32
CA LEU A 59 0.18 19.63 -16.13
C LEU A 59 1.58 19.12 -16.45
N THR A 60 2.55 19.47 -15.60
CA THR A 60 3.83 18.77 -15.59
C THR A 60 3.66 17.34 -15.07
N ALA A 61 4.57 16.44 -15.43
CA ALA A 61 4.59 15.05 -14.94
C ALA A 61 4.49 14.94 -13.40
N LYS A 62 5.13 15.88 -12.68
CA LYS A 62 5.10 15.91 -11.21
C LYS A 62 3.75 16.37 -10.67
N GLU A 63 3.15 17.40 -11.27
CA GLU A 63 1.82 17.88 -10.87
C GLU A 63 0.75 16.84 -11.15
N LEU A 64 0.82 16.17 -12.29
CA LEU A 64 -0.06 15.06 -12.64
C LEU A 64 0.04 13.93 -11.60
N TYR A 65 1.25 13.54 -11.22
CA TYR A 65 1.44 12.53 -10.18
C TYR A 65 0.86 12.98 -8.84
N ILE A 66 1.22 14.17 -8.35
CA ILE A 66 0.79 14.65 -7.03
C ILE A 66 -0.73 14.77 -6.94
N SER A 67 -1.37 15.25 -8.02
CA SER A 67 -2.81 15.48 -8.06
C SER A 67 -3.60 14.18 -8.20
N THR A 68 -3.12 13.19 -8.97
CA THR A 68 -3.90 11.97 -9.29
C THR A 68 -3.51 10.72 -8.49
N ARG A 69 -2.40 10.71 -7.74
CA ARG A 69 -1.91 9.52 -7.01
C ARG A 69 -2.85 8.92 -5.95
N LYS A 70 -3.90 9.64 -5.54
CA LYS A 70 -4.91 9.14 -4.58
C LYS A 70 -6.12 8.48 -5.25
N ALA A 71 -6.15 8.49 -6.59
CA ALA A 71 -7.18 7.83 -7.38
C ALA A 71 -7.18 6.32 -7.15
N SER A 72 -8.37 5.74 -7.04
CA SER A 72 -8.56 4.30 -7.13
C SER A 72 -8.93 3.91 -8.56
N VAL A 73 -8.35 2.84 -9.09
CA VAL A 73 -8.65 2.34 -10.44
C VAL A 73 -9.07 0.88 -10.35
N THR A 74 -10.23 0.56 -10.90
CA THR A 74 -10.71 -0.82 -11.02
C THR A 74 -10.03 -1.46 -12.22
N ILE A 75 -9.35 -2.59 -11.98
CA ILE A 75 -8.58 -3.32 -12.98
C ILE A 75 -9.08 -4.76 -13.05
N GLN A 76 -9.32 -5.27 -14.24
CA GLN A 76 -9.90 -6.60 -14.46
C GLN A 76 -8.88 -7.67 -14.87
N ASN A 77 -7.77 -7.28 -15.49
CA ASN A 77 -6.79 -8.22 -16.05
C ASN A 77 -5.37 -7.62 -16.09
N PHE A 78 -4.37 -8.46 -16.41
CA PHE A 78 -2.97 -8.04 -16.49
C PHE A 78 -2.66 -7.08 -17.65
N GLU A 79 -3.42 -7.14 -18.75
CA GLU A 79 -3.22 -6.24 -19.89
C GLU A 79 -3.55 -4.80 -19.52
N GLU A 80 -4.63 -4.60 -18.75
CA GLU A 80 -4.99 -3.31 -18.17
C GLU A 80 -3.92 -2.80 -17.20
N VAL A 81 -3.37 -3.65 -16.33
CA VAL A 81 -2.24 -3.28 -15.43
C VAL A 81 -1.07 -2.76 -16.26
N ILE A 82 -0.65 -3.51 -17.28
CA ILE A 82 0.48 -3.15 -18.13
C ILE A 82 0.21 -1.82 -18.85
N SER A 83 -1.00 -1.61 -19.35
CA SER A 83 -1.39 -0.39 -20.06
C SER A 83 -1.41 0.84 -19.14
N ILE A 84 -1.89 0.68 -17.90
CA ILE A 84 -1.81 1.71 -16.86
C ILE A 84 -0.34 2.04 -16.56
N LEU A 85 0.50 1.05 -16.31
CA LEU A 85 1.93 1.27 -16.01
C LEU A 85 2.65 1.98 -17.16
N LYS A 86 2.38 1.60 -18.41
CA LYS A 86 2.91 2.29 -19.60
C LYS A 86 2.42 3.73 -19.70
N SER A 87 1.15 3.99 -19.37
CA SER A 87 0.57 5.33 -19.40
C SER A 87 1.13 6.22 -18.29
N ILE A 88 1.27 5.68 -17.07
CA ILE A 88 1.95 6.38 -15.97
C ILE A 88 3.40 6.69 -16.36
N LYS A 89 4.15 5.72 -16.91
CA LYS A 89 5.50 5.97 -17.44
C LYS A 89 5.50 7.10 -18.46
N LYS A 90 4.57 7.09 -19.41
CA LYS A 90 4.47 8.09 -20.49
C LYS A 90 4.17 9.50 -19.96
N TYR A 91 3.11 9.65 -19.15
CA TYR A 91 2.60 10.97 -18.75
C TYR A 91 3.23 11.49 -17.46
N MET A 92 3.58 10.61 -16.52
CA MET A 92 4.22 10.98 -15.25
C MET A 92 5.74 10.76 -15.23
N LYS A 93 6.35 10.27 -16.32
CA LYS A 93 7.80 10.07 -16.48
C LYS A 93 8.43 9.13 -15.43
N PHE A 94 7.67 8.15 -14.93
CA PHE A 94 8.18 7.10 -14.05
C PHE A 94 8.89 5.99 -14.84
N ASN A 95 10.23 6.06 -14.91
CA ASN A 95 11.03 5.05 -15.60
C ASN A 95 11.27 3.77 -14.78
N THR A 96 10.81 3.72 -13.53
CA THR A 96 11.01 2.58 -12.62
C THR A 96 10.13 1.37 -12.95
N PHE A 97 9.15 1.50 -13.85
CA PHE A 97 8.20 0.43 -14.15
C PHE A 97 8.65 -0.56 -15.22
N ASP A 98 9.78 -0.33 -15.91
CA ASP A 98 10.21 -1.20 -17.02
C ASP A 98 10.42 -2.64 -16.56
N GLY A 99 11.19 -2.84 -15.49
CA GLY A 99 11.38 -4.19 -14.92
C GLY A 99 10.10 -4.83 -14.38
N ILE A 100 9.12 -4.03 -13.95
CA ILE A 100 7.82 -4.54 -13.48
C ILE A 100 6.96 -4.98 -14.67
N ILE A 101 6.94 -4.18 -15.75
CA ILE A 101 6.24 -4.51 -16.98
C ILE A 101 6.80 -5.79 -17.58
N ASP A 102 8.13 -5.91 -17.67
CA ASP A 102 8.81 -7.10 -18.19
C ASP A 102 8.48 -8.34 -17.34
N PHE A 103 8.56 -8.22 -16.01
CA PHE A 103 8.19 -9.30 -15.10
C PHE A 103 6.73 -9.75 -15.27
N ILE A 104 5.77 -8.81 -15.38
CA ILE A 104 4.36 -9.17 -15.57
C ILE A 104 4.17 -9.90 -16.91
N ASN A 105 4.81 -9.43 -17.99
CA ASN A 105 4.75 -10.09 -19.30
C ASN A 105 5.31 -11.53 -19.27
N GLU A 106 6.46 -11.74 -18.62
CA GLU A 106 7.08 -13.05 -18.48
C GLU A 106 6.20 -14.02 -17.67
N ASN A 107 5.62 -13.55 -16.57
CA ASN A 107 4.74 -14.38 -15.74
C ASN A 107 3.41 -14.69 -16.43
N GLN A 108 2.83 -13.74 -17.17
CA GLN A 108 1.61 -13.99 -17.94
C GLN A 108 1.85 -15.08 -18.99
N LYS A 109 3.01 -15.06 -19.66
CA LYS A 109 3.41 -16.11 -20.60
C LYS A 109 3.55 -17.47 -19.92
N HIS A 110 4.22 -17.53 -18.77
CA HIS A 110 4.40 -18.78 -18.02
C HIS A 110 3.06 -19.35 -17.48
N LEU A 111 2.11 -18.49 -17.11
CA LEU A 111 0.74 -18.89 -16.73
C LEU A 111 -0.06 -19.48 -17.91
N LEU A 112 0.13 -18.94 -19.11
CA LEU A 112 -0.49 -19.47 -20.34
C LEU A 112 0.16 -20.79 -20.78
N ASP A 113 1.49 -20.89 -20.72
CA ASP A 113 2.22 -22.12 -21.07
C ASP A 113 1.89 -23.28 -20.10
N SER A 114 1.80 -23.00 -18.79
CA SER A 114 1.42 -24.00 -17.78
C SER A 114 -0.07 -24.43 -17.85
N THR A 115 -0.96 -23.60 -18.38
CA THR A 115 -2.37 -23.98 -18.61
C THR A 115 -2.57 -24.85 -19.85
N GLU A 116 -1.65 -24.80 -20.83
CA GLU A 116 -1.61 -25.78 -21.93
C GLU A 116 -0.98 -27.12 -21.50
N GLU A 117 0.08 -27.09 -20.70
CA GLU A 117 0.71 -28.31 -20.16
C GLU A 117 -0.18 -29.09 -19.20
N THR A 118 -1.12 -28.44 -18.49
CA THR A 118 -2.06 -29.10 -17.56
C THR A 118 -3.30 -29.71 -18.23
N LYS A 119 -3.59 -29.40 -19.50
CA LYS A 119 -4.70 -30.04 -20.25
C LYS A 119 -4.42 -31.51 -20.59
N LYS A 120 -3.15 -31.88 -20.82
CA LYS A 120 -2.72 -33.25 -21.17
C LYS A 120 -2.86 -34.22 -19.97
N PRO A 121 -2.37 -33.87 -18.76
CA PRO A 121 -2.60 -34.68 -17.56
C PRO A 121 -4.07 -34.72 -17.14
N GLN A 122 -4.85 -33.66 -17.33
CA GLN A 122 -6.27 -33.66 -16.94
C GLN A 122 -7.12 -34.63 -17.75
N THR A 123 -6.87 -34.77 -19.06
CA THR A 123 -7.56 -35.77 -19.89
C THR A 123 -7.19 -37.19 -19.47
N GLU A 124 -5.91 -37.46 -19.19
CA GLU A 124 -5.43 -38.75 -18.68
C GLU A 124 -5.99 -39.07 -17.27
N THR A 125 -6.05 -38.06 -16.40
CA THR A 125 -6.60 -38.18 -15.03
C THR A 125 -8.11 -38.41 -15.04
N GLN A 126 -8.85 -37.85 -16.00
CA GLN A 126 -10.28 -38.13 -16.17
C GLN A 126 -10.56 -39.54 -16.68
N THR A 127 -9.72 -40.08 -17.58
CA THR A 127 -9.78 -41.51 -17.94
C THR A 127 -9.46 -42.43 -16.76
N LEU A 128 -8.47 -42.09 -15.93
CA LEU A 128 -8.12 -42.84 -14.73
C LEU A 128 -9.19 -42.72 -13.63
N GLN A 129 -9.79 -41.53 -13.44
CA GLN A 129 -10.91 -41.33 -12.52
C GLN A 129 -12.15 -42.11 -12.94
N ASN A 130 -12.47 -42.19 -14.23
CA ASN A 130 -13.58 -43.01 -14.73
C ASN A 130 -13.32 -44.52 -14.59
N GLN A 131 -12.05 -44.95 -14.59
CA GLN A 131 -11.68 -46.34 -14.27
C GLN A 131 -11.78 -46.63 -12.76
N ILE A 132 -11.45 -45.67 -11.91
CA ILE A 132 -11.52 -45.79 -10.44
C ILE A 132 -12.97 -45.66 -9.92
N GLN A 133 -13.82 -44.87 -10.57
CA GLN A 133 -15.23 -44.68 -10.22
C GLN A 133 -16.06 -45.98 -10.40
N ASN A 134 -15.62 -46.89 -11.27
CA ASN A 134 -16.27 -48.19 -11.50
C ASN A 134 -15.88 -49.27 -10.48
N SER A 135 -14.96 -48.99 -9.54
CA SER A 135 -14.52 -49.97 -8.55
C SER A 135 -14.67 -49.54 -7.08
N ALA A 136 -15.30 -48.40 -6.78
CA ALA A 136 -15.46 -47.95 -5.39
C ALA A 136 -16.76 -47.17 -5.19
N ASN A 137 -17.88 -47.90 -5.15
CA ASN A 137 -19.06 -47.44 -4.44
C ASN A 137 -18.92 -47.85 -2.97
N GLU A 138 -18.43 -46.95 -2.12
CA GLU A 138 -18.91 -46.83 -0.73
C GLU A 138 -18.27 -45.62 -0.02
N THR A 139 -19.14 -44.86 0.66
CA THR A 139 -18.88 -43.86 1.70
C THR A 139 -18.73 -42.39 1.31
N THR A 140 -19.82 -41.68 1.60
CA THR A 140 -20.04 -40.24 1.70
C THR A 140 -19.06 -39.49 2.62
N ALA A 141 -18.59 -38.29 2.21
CA ALA A 141 -18.57 -37.05 3.03
C ALA A 141 -17.85 -35.89 2.31
N THR A 142 -18.62 -34.82 2.04
CA THR A 142 -18.25 -33.39 2.07
C THR A 142 -16.80 -32.98 1.75
N ARG A 143 -16.61 -32.44 0.53
CA ARG A 143 -15.43 -31.63 0.18
C ARG A 143 -15.62 -30.19 0.66
N THR A 144 -14.92 -29.80 1.72
CA THR A 144 -14.64 -28.39 2.05
C THR A 144 -13.18 -28.27 2.48
N ASN A 145 -12.44 -27.42 1.76
CA ASN A 145 -11.17 -26.76 2.07
C ASN A 145 -10.05 -27.56 2.73
N GLU A 146 -8.94 -27.72 2.01
CA GLU A 146 -7.66 -28.23 2.49
C GLU A 146 -7.29 -27.66 3.86
N SER A 147 -7.38 -28.49 4.91
CA SER A 147 -6.87 -28.13 6.22
C SER A 147 -5.34 -28.16 6.18
N ARG A 148 -4.70 -26.99 6.02
CA ARG A 148 -3.26 -26.87 6.31
C ARG A 148 -3.04 -27.28 7.76
N ASN A 149 -2.36 -28.40 7.98
CA ASN A 149 -2.16 -28.96 9.31
C ASN A 149 -0.99 -28.23 10.01
N TYR A 150 -1.31 -27.18 10.77
CA TYR A 150 -0.31 -26.47 11.57
C TYR A 150 0.05 -27.26 12.85
N PRO A 151 1.31 -27.18 13.34
CA PRO A 151 1.69 -27.84 14.59
C PRO A 151 0.77 -27.44 15.75
N LYS A 152 0.29 -28.43 16.52
CA LYS A 152 -0.63 -28.20 17.65
C LYS A 152 -0.06 -27.21 18.67
N GLU A 153 1.23 -27.30 18.96
CA GLU A 153 1.93 -26.38 19.86
C GLU A 153 1.88 -24.92 19.37
N PHE A 154 2.01 -24.71 18.06
CA PHE A 154 1.93 -23.38 17.45
C PHE A 154 0.52 -22.79 17.57
N LEU A 155 -0.53 -23.56 17.29
CA LEU A 155 -1.91 -23.12 17.45
C LEU A 155 -2.28 -22.85 18.92
N ASN A 156 -1.77 -23.68 19.84
CA ASN A 156 -1.92 -23.45 21.28
C ASN A 156 -1.22 -22.15 21.71
N LYS A 157 -0.03 -21.86 21.16
CA LYS A 157 0.70 -20.63 21.44
C LYS A 157 -0.06 -19.40 20.97
N ILE A 158 -0.59 -19.40 19.75
CA ILE A 158 -1.50 -18.36 19.23
C ILE A 158 -2.67 -18.14 20.18
N SER A 159 -3.36 -19.21 20.57
CA SER A 159 -4.52 -19.15 21.47
C SER A 159 -4.18 -18.57 22.84
N SER A 160 -3.01 -18.92 23.38
CA SER A 160 -2.50 -18.36 24.64
C SER A 160 -2.19 -16.86 24.52
N LEU A 161 -1.51 -16.44 23.45
CA LEU A 161 -1.16 -15.04 23.20
C LEU A 161 -2.41 -14.17 22.98
N LYS A 162 -3.46 -14.69 22.33
CA LYS A 162 -4.74 -13.98 22.18
C LYS A 162 -5.37 -13.59 23.52
N LYS A 163 -5.22 -14.42 24.55
CA LYS A 163 -5.76 -14.18 25.89
C LYS A 163 -4.82 -13.37 26.79
N SER A 164 -3.58 -13.15 26.37
CA SER A 164 -2.57 -12.44 27.16
C SER A 164 -2.60 -10.94 26.86
N ASP A 165 -2.42 -10.13 27.91
CA ASP A 165 -2.22 -8.67 27.78
C ASP A 165 -0.73 -8.30 27.65
N ASP A 166 0.16 -9.30 27.64
CA ASP A 166 1.59 -9.12 27.50
C ASP A 166 1.95 -8.96 26.02
N PHE A 167 1.96 -7.70 25.58
CA PHE A 167 2.32 -7.35 24.20
C PHE A 167 3.76 -7.75 23.85
N ASP A 168 4.70 -7.72 24.81
CA ASP A 168 6.09 -8.08 24.54
C ASP A 168 6.21 -9.55 24.14
N LYS A 169 5.39 -10.43 24.71
CA LYS A 169 5.29 -11.83 24.25
C LYS A 169 4.74 -11.97 22.83
N VAL A 170 3.80 -11.11 22.43
CA VAL A 170 3.27 -11.10 21.06
C VAL A 170 4.34 -10.63 20.08
N TYR A 171 5.05 -9.55 20.41
CA TYR A 171 6.12 -9.03 19.57
C TYR A 171 7.24 -10.07 19.39
N LYS A 172 7.73 -10.65 20.50
CA LYS A 172 8.75 -11.71 20.47
C LYS A 172 8.32 -12.92 19.65
N PHE A 173 7.04 -13.30 19.73
CA PHE A 173 6.52 -14.40 18.93
C PHE A 173 6.63 -14.12 17.42
N PHE A 174 6.29 -12.92 16.96
CA PHE A 174 6.47 -12.53 15.56
C PHE A 174 7.94 -12.40 15.16
N GLU A 175 8.80 -11.92 16.05
CA GLU A 175 10.25 -11.86 15.83
C GLU A 175 10.85 -13.27 15.65
N ASP A 176 10.42 -14.25 16.47
CA ASP A 176 10.80 -15.65 16.35
C ASP A 176 10.32 -16.28 15.02
N LEU A 177 9.13 -15.90 14.54
CA LEU A 177 8.64 -16.34 13.23
C LEU A 177 9.46 -15.73 12.09
N SER A 178 9.90 -14.48 12.26
CA SER A 178 10.75 -13.80 11.29
C SER A 178 12.15 -14.37 11.23
N SER A 179 12.75 -14.74 12.36
CA SER A 179 14.09 -15.35 12.37
C SER A 179 14.13 -16.74 11.72
N LYS A 180 13.01 -17.46 11.75
CA LYS A 180 12.84 -18.78 11.10
C LYS A 180 12.37 -18.70 9.64
N ASN A 181 12.12 -17.49 9.12
CA ASN A 181 11.53 -17.26 7.79
C ASN A 181 10.20 -18.02 7.56
N SER A 182 9.40 -18.18 8.63
CA SER A 182 8.16 -18.97 8.60
C SER A 182 6.97 -18.15 8.09
N GLY A 183 6.95 -17.86 6.78
CA GLY A 183 5.91 -17.04 6.14
C GLY A 183 4.49 -17.56 6.31
N GLU A 184 4.27 -18.87 6.18
CA GLU A 184 2.94 -19.49 6.35
C GLU A 184 2.44 -19.37 7.79
N MET A 185 3.31 -19.63 8.77
CA MET A 185 2.98 -19.48 10.19
C MET A 185 2.70 -18.01 10.52
N THR A 186 3.44 -17.07 9.94
CA THR A 186 3.17 -15.64 10.14
C THR A 186 1.81 -15.25 9.59
N SER A 187 1.48 -15.71 8.38
CA SER A 187 0.16 -15.49 7.77
C SER A 187 -0.94 -16.05 8.67
N LYS A 188 -0.77 -17.26 9.20
CA LYS A 188 -1.74 -17.84 10.14
C LYS A 188 -1.88 -17.04 11.44
N ALA A 189 -0.78 -16.56 12.01
CA ALA A 189 -0.81 -15.71 13.20
C ALA A 189 -1.51 -14.36 12.93
N CYS A 190 -1.30 -13.80 11.73
CA CYS A 190 -1.95 -12.58 11.29
C CYS A 190 -3.46 -12.78 11.05
N GLU A 191 -3.86 -13.86 10.38
CA GLU A 191 -5.26 -14.28 10.19
C GLU A 191 -6.00 -14.42 11.53
N GLU A 192 -5.32 -14.93 12.56
CA GLU A 192 -5.87 -15.09 13.90
C GLU A 192 -5.96 -13.78 14.69
N GLY A 193 -5.54 -12.65 14.10
CA GLY A 193 -5.66 -11.31 14.65
C GLY A 193 -4.62 -10.96 15.72
N LEU A 194 -3.52 -11.72 15.87
CA LEU A 194 -2.50 -11.42 16.89
C LEU A 194 -1.89 -10.03 16.69
N TRP A 195 -1.74 -9.61 15.44
CA TRP A 195 -1.21 -8.29 15.10
C TRP A 195 -2.15 -7.14 15.51
N LEU A 196 -3.40 -7.40 15.90
CA LEU A 196 -4.31 -6.37 16.43
C LEU A 196 -4.06 -6.06 17.90
N LYS A 197 -3.24 -6.87 18.60
CA LYS A 197 -2.84 -6.55 19.97
C LYS A 197 -1.91 -5.35 19.95
N ASN A 198 -2.07 -4.48 20.94
CA ASN A 198 -1.36 -3.23 21.03
C ASN A 198 -0.55 -3.13 22.33
N SER A 199 0.57 -2.42 22.27
CA SER A 199 1.31 -2.02 23.47
C SER A 199 0.51 -1.02 24.31
N SER A 200 0.77 -1.02 25.61
CA SER A 200 0.14 -0.06 26.52
C SER A 200 0.60 1.38 26.21
N GLY A 201 -0.27 2.35 26.46
CA GLY A 201 0.05 3.79 26.34
C GLY A 201 -0.17 4.39 24.95
N TYR A 202 0.51 3.89 23.92
CA TYR A 202 0.50 4.46 22.55
C TYR A 202 -0.34 3.65 21.54
N GLU A 203 -0.92 2.53 21.98
CA GLU A 203 -1.69 1.62 21.13
C GLU A 203 -0.92 1.17 19.87
N LYS A 204 0.38 0.90 20.00
CA LYS A 204 1.21 0.43 18.89
C LYS A 204 1.05 -1.07 18.72
N ASN A 205 0.64 -1.51 17.54
CA ASN A 205 0.72 -2.93 17.19
C ASN A 205 2.15 -3.37 16.82
N VAL A 206 2.32 -4.68 16.56
CA VAL A 206 3.61 -5.28 16.17
C VAL A 206 4.25 -4.62 14.95
N LEU A 207 3.47 -4.17 13.96
CA LEU A 207 3.98 -3.54 12.76
C LEU A 207 4.53 -2.13 13.03
N HIS A 208 3.89 -1.37 13.92
CA HIS A 208 4.41 -0.07 14.37
C HIS A 208 5.76 -0.25 15.08
N ILE A 209 5.85 -1.19 16.03
CA ILE A 209 7.07 -1.43 16.81
C ILE A 209 8.20 -1.96 15.92
N ALA A 210 7.89 -2.87 14.99
CA ALA A 210 8.89 -3.35 14.02
C ALA A 210 9.43 -2.21 13.13
N SER A 211 8.55 -1.28 12.74
CA SER A 211 8.93 -0.09 11.95
C SER A 211 9.73 0.92 12.75
N GLU A 212 9.42 1.12 14.02
CA GLU A 212 10.18 1.97 14.96
C GLU A 212 11.57 1.39 15.27
N ASN A 213 11.67 0.07 15.45
CA ASN A 213 12.91 -0.61 15.78
C ASN A 213 13.83 -0.87 14.58
N GLY A 214 13.39 -0.58 13.35
CA GLY A 214 14.19 -0.83 12.15
C GLY A 214 14.24 -2.30 11.71
N ASN A 215 13.30 -3.14 12.18
CA ASN A 215 13.27 -4.56 11.82
C ASN A 215 12.60 -4.79 10.45
N LEU A 216 13.34 -4.54 9.38
CA LEU A 216 12.85 -4.65 7.99
C LEU A 216 12.31 -6.04 7.65
N ASN A 217 12.95 -7.11 8.12
CA ASN A 217 12.52 -8.48 7.83
C ASN A 217 11.15 -8.76 8.43
N LEU A 218 10.94 -8.34 9.68
CA LEU A 218 9.66 -8.49 10.35
C LEU A 218 8.57 -7.64 9.67
N VAL A 219 8.88 -6.39 9.30
CA VAL A 219 7.93 -5.54 8.54
C VAL A 219 7.49 -6.22 7.24
N LYS A 220 8.44 -6.73 6.44
CA LYS A 220 8.13 -7.45 5.19
C LYS A 220 7.21 -8.64 5.43
N LEU A 221 7.52 -9.44 6.45
CA LEU A 221 6.79 -10.64 6.78
C LEU A 221 5.36 -10.36 7.26
N LEU A 222 5.18 -9.34 8.12
CA LEU A 222 3.88 -8.92 8.63
C LEU A 222 2.97 -8.42 7.51
N ILE A 223 3.50 -7.60 6.60
CA ILE A 223 2.74 -7.13 5.42
C ILE A 223 2.37 -8.29 4.51
N LYS A 224 3.29 -9.20 4.23
CA LYS A 224 3.00 -10.41 3.44
C LYS A 224 1.96 -11.31 4.13
N GLY A 225 1.96 -11.33 5.46
CA GLY A 225 0.96 -12.04 6.28
C GLY A 225 -0.40 -11.34 6.37
N GLY A 226 -0.60 -10.19 5.72
CA GLY A 226 -1.90 -9.51 5.68
C GLY A 226 -2.15 -8.50 6.80
N CYS A 227 -1.11 -8.07 7.53
CA CYS A 227 -1.26 -6.92 8.44
C CYS A 227 -1.61 -5.65 7.66
N ASP A 228 -2.46 -4.81 8.24
CA ASP A 228 -2.81 -3.53 7.64
C ASP A 228 -1.64 -2.53 7.74
N LYS A 229 -1.06 -2.17 6.60
CA LYS A 229 0.00 -1.15 6.49
C LYS A 229 -0.45 0.26 6.89
N GLU A 230 -1.76 0.51 6.89
CA GLU A 230 -2.38 1.78 7.29
C GLU A 230 -2.91 1.77 8.73
N SER A 231 -2.62 0.72 9.50
CA SER A 231 -3.03 0.63 10.91
C SER A 231 -2.56 1.87 11.67
N LYS A 232 -3.39 2.37 12.57
CA LYS A 232 -3.15 3.63 13.31
C LYS A 232 -2.97 3.37 14.79
N SER A 233 -1.93 3.97 15.35
CA SER A 233 -1.72 4.08 16.80
C SER A 233 -2.76 4.99 17.48
N LYS A 234 -2.62 5.18 18.79
CA LYS A 234 -3.44 6.10 19.60
C LYS A 234 -3.46 7.53 19.05
N PHE A 235 -2.36 8.03 18.48
CA PHE A 235 -2.32 9.39 17.94
C PHE A 235 -2.44 9.43 16.41
N GLY A 236 -2.74 8.29 15.78
CA GLY A 236 -2.93 8.19 14.35
C GLY A 236 -1.63 8.05 13.56
N GLU A 237 -0.52 7.71 14.20
CA GLU A 237 0.71 7.36 13.49
C GLU A 237 0.55 6.00 12.80
N THR A 238 0.95 5.92 11.53
CA THR A 238 1.06 4.68 10.76
C THR A 238 2.47 4.09 10.90
N PRO A 239 2.69 2.82 10.52
CA PRO A 239 4.03 2.23 10.40
C PRO A 239 5.02 3.09 9.60
N LEU A 240 4.56 3.72 8.50
CA LEU A 240 5.39 4.61 7.69
C LEU A 240 5.86 5.84 8.47
N ILE A 241 5.00 6.39 9.34
CA ILE A 241 5.36 7.51 10.22
C ILE A 241 6.44 7.09 11.22
N TRP A 242 6.30 5.93 11.87
CA TRP A 242 7.33 5.44 12.81
C TRP A 242 8.67 5.17 12.14
N ALA A 243 8.68 4.53 10.97
CA ALA A 243 9.90 4.31 10.20
C ALA A 243 10.56 5.64 9.78
N SER A 244 9.75 6.62 9.37
CA SER A 244 10.23 7.92 8.92
C SER A 244 10.81 8.76 10.06
N ALA A 245 10.13 8.76 11.22
CA ALA A 245 10.57 9.46 12.41
C ALA A 245 11.92 8.94 12.95
N ASN A 246 12.20 7.64 12.77
CA ASN A 246 13.41 6.99 13.28
C ASN A 246 14.51 6.82 12.20
N GLY A 247 14.33 7.37 11.00
CA GLY A 247 15.36 7.35 9.96
C GLY A 247 15.55 6.01 9.24
N HIS A 248 14.61 5.06 9.38
CA HIS A 248 14.72 3.71 8.80
C HIS A 248 14.37 3.70 7.31
N LEU A 249 15.26 4.25 6.49
CA LEU A 249 15.06 4.48 5.05
C LEU A 249 14.60 3.24 4.29
N GLU A 250 15.17 2.06 4.56
CA GLU A 250 14.82 0.84 3.83
C GLU A 250 13.39 0.36 4.15
N ILE A 251 12.90 0.63 5.37
CA ILE A 251 11.50 0.36 5.73
C ILE A 251 10.57 1.38 5.06
N VAL A 252 10.97 2.67 5.03
CA VAL A 252 10.22 3.72 4.33
C VAL A 252 10.05 3.39 2.85
N LYS A 253 11.15 3.00 2.18
CA LYS A 253 11.14 2.55 0.78
C LYS A 253 10.19 1.37 0.58
N TYR A 254 10.30 0.35 1.43
CA TYR A 254 9.46 -0.83 1.34
C TYR A 254 7.98 -0.49 1.52
N LEU A 255 7.60 0.23 2.57
CA LEU A 255 6.21 0.59 2.85
C LEU A 255 5.59 1.42 1.70
N ILE A 256 6.33 2.36 1.13
CA ILE A 256 5.87 3.12 -0.05
C ILE A 256 5.74 2.22 -1.28
N SER A 257 6.67 1.27 -1.49
CA SER A 257 6.59 0.34 -2.62
C SER A 257 5.37 -0.59 -2.57
N VAL A 258 4.85 -0.90 -1.37
CA VAL A 258 3.61 -1.68 -1.17
C VAL A 258 2.37 -0.79 -1.03
N GLY A 259 2.48 0.49 -1.38
CA GLY A 259 1.36 1.43 -1.50
C GLY A 259 0.90 2.06 -0.19
N ALA A 260 1.79 2.27 0.79
CA ALA A 260 1.44 3.05 1.97
C ALA A 260 1.18 4.54 1.62
N ASP A 261 0.22 5.21 2.27
CA ASP A 261 -0.06 6.63 2.03
C ASP A 261 1.11 7.50 2.51
N ILE A 262 1.91 7.98 1.54
CA ILE A 262 3.06 8.85 1.77
C ILE A 262 2.70 10.18 2.47
N ASP A 263 1.45 10.62 2.35
CA ASP A 263 0.90 11.81 2.99
C ASP A 263 -0.01 11.46 4.20
N ALA A 264 0.08 10.25 4.76
CA ALA A 264 -0.72 9.85 5.92
C ALA A 264 -0.62 10.90 7.04
N LYS A 265 -1.76 11.24 7.65
CA LYS A 265 -1.84 12.28 8.70
C LYS A 265 -2.20 11.69 10.05
N THR A 266 -1.42 12.06 11.07
CA THR A 266 -1.78 11.84 12.48
C THR A 266 -3.00 12.67 12.88
N ARG A 267 -3.50 12.48 14.11
CA ARG A 267 -4.55 13.30 14.71
C ARG A 267 -4.19 14.79 14.78
N TYR A 268 -2.90 15.15 14.72
CA TYR A 268 -2.41 16.52 14.71
C TYR A 268 -2.01 17.00 13.31
N GLY A 269 -2.26 16.21 12.27
CA GLY A 269 -1.92 16.53 10.88
C GLY A 269 -0.44 16.36 10.55
N TRP A 270 0.33 15.66 11.38
CA TRP A 270 1.74 15.38 11.08
C TRP A 270 1.82 14.28 10.01
N THR A 271 2.69 14.49 9.03
CA THR A 271 2.97 13.55 7.94
C THR A 271 4.30 12.83 8.16
N PRO A 272 4.58 11.71 7.46
CA PRO A 272 5.90 11.09 7.46
C PRO A 272 7.04 12.08 7.21
N LEU A 273 6.85 13.02 6.27
CA LEU A 273 7.82 14.06 5.95
C LEU A 273 8.06 15.02 7.12
N ILE A 274 7.01 15.46 7.80
CA ILE A 274 7.14 16.36 8.96
C ILE A 274 7.88 15.65 10.10
N HIS A 275 7.56 14.38 10.39
CA HIS A 275 8.26 13.61 11.41
C HIS A 275 9.75 13.38 11.08
N ALA A 276 10.06 12.97 9.85
CA ALA A 276 11.44 12.81 9.40
C ALA A 276 12.22 14.13 9.45
N SER A 277 11.55 15.25 9.15
CA SER A 277 12.16 16.57 9.18
C SER A 277 12.43 17.07 10.60
N TYR A 278 11.47 16.87 11.51
CA TYR A 278 11.64 17.22 12.93
C TYR A 278 12.80 16.45 13.59
N ASN A 279 12.99 15.18 13.21
CA ASN A 279 14.07 14.33 13.70
C ASN A 279 15.34 14.37 12.83
N GLU A 280 15.46 15.33 11.91
CA GLU A 280 16.67 15.56 11.11
C GLU A 280 17.12 14.35 10.26
N CYS A 281 16.18 13.47 9.86
CA CYS A 281 16.44 12.27 9.08
C CYS A 281 16.59 12.58 7.57
N LEU A 282 17.71 13.21 7.20
CA LEU A 282 17.93 13.78 5.85
C LEU A 282 17.67 12.80 4.69
N GLU A 283 18.16 11.56 4.77
CA GLU A 283 18.02 10.60 3.67
C GLU A 283 16.57 10.12 3.51
N VAL A 284 15.81 10.02 4.61
CA VAL A 284 14.36 9.77 4.57
C VAL A 284 13.64 10.97 3.95
N VAL A 285 13.98 12.20 4.35
CA VAL A 285 13.38 13.42 3.78
C VAL A 285 13.60 13.50 2.27
N LYS A 286 14.83 13.29 1.80
CA LYS A 286 15.15 13.26 0.37
C LYS A 286 14.33 12.22 -0.38
N TYR A 287 14.23 11.01 0.18
CA TYR A 287 13.45 9.94 -0.44
C TYR A 287 11.95 10.23 -0.46
N LEU A 288 11.38 10.73 0.64
CA LEU A 288 9.96 11.09 0.69
C LEU A 288 9.64 12.17 -0.35
N ILE A 289 10.49 13.20 -0.49
CA ILE A 289 10.34 14.23 -1.51
C ILE A 289 10.47 13.66 -2.93
N SER A 290 11.43 12.77 -3.18
CA SER A 290 11.60 12.17 -4.52
C SER A 290 10.47 11.21 -4.87
N ALA A 291 9.89 10.52 -3.87
CA ALA A 291 8.66 9.75 -3.97
C ALA A 291 7.39 10.64 -3.99
N GLY A 292 7.57 11.96 -3.97
CA GLY A 292 6.54 12.96 -4.21
C GLY A 292 5.68 13.31 -3.00
N ALA A 293 6.13 13.08 -1.77
CA ALA A 293 5.49 13.61 -0.56
C ALA A 293 5.17 15.11 -0.72
N ASP A 294 4.03 15.54 -0.19
CA ASP A 294 3.65 16.94 -0.23
C ASP A 294 4.58 17.77 0.67
N LYS A 295 5.52 18.48 0.04
CA LYS A 295 6.58 19.24 0.71
C LYS A 295 6.04 20.40 1.56
N ASP A 296 4.84 20.88 1.23
CA ASP A 296 4.18 22.02 1.87
C ASP A 296 2.99 21.57 2.73
N ALA A 297 2.88 20.27 3.02
CA ALA A 297 1.88 19.72 3.91
C ALA A 297 1.93 20.42 5.28
N LYS A 298 0.75 20.80 5.78
CA LYS A 298 0.58 21.51 7.05
C LYS A 298 -0.01 20.61 8.13
N THR A 299 0.52 20.76 9.34
CA THR A 299 -0.15 20.28 10.55
C THR A 299 -1.47 21.04 10.78
N LYS A 300 -2.26 20.60 11.77
CA LYS A 300 -3.45 21.34 12.21
C LYS A 300 -3.16 22.76 12.70
N TYR A 301 -1.90 23.06 13.01
CA TYR A 301 -1.45 24.39 13.47
C TYR A 301 -0.86 25.23 12.33
N GLY A 302 -0.99 24.79 11.07
CA GLY A 302 -0.46 25.51 9.90
C GLY A 302 1.05 25.38 9.71
N THR A 303 1.73 24.55 10.50
CA THR A 303 3.18 24.38 10.49
C THR A 303 3.61 23.35 9.43
N THR A 304 4.68 23.63 8.67
CA THR A 304 5.23 22.73 7.63
C THR A 304 6.49 21.99 8.09
N ALA A 305 6.93 21.02 7.29
CA ALA A 305 8.20 20.31 7.53
C ALA A 305 9.40 21.28 7.62
N LEU A 306 9.40 22.33 6.79
CA LEU A 306 10.43 23.37 6.79
C LEU A 306 10.53 24.09 8.14
N SER A 307 9.39 24.36 8.80
CA SER A 307 9.35 25.06 10.08
C SER A 307 9.98 24.26 11.22
N PHE A 308 9.86 22.93 11.18
CA PHE A 308 10.43 22.03 12.21
C PHE A 308 11.88 21.64 11.93
N SER A 309 12.29 21.63 10.66
CA SER A 309 13.64 21.25 10.24
C SER A 309 14.71 22.26 10.64
N LYS A 310 15.91 21.74 10.90
CA LYS A 310 17.15 22.49 11.14
C LYS A 310 18.23 22.00 10.16
N ASN A 311 19.41 22.62 10.22
CA ASN A 311 20.64 22.19 9.55
C ASN A 311 20.43 21.77 8.07
N LYS A 312 20.99 20.62 7.69
CA LYS A 312 20.96 20.07 6.33
C LYS A 312 19.55 19.75 5.82
N VAL A 313 18.61 19.38 6.71
CA VAL A 313 17.23 19.13 6.29
C VAL A 313 16.57 20.43 5.88
N ARG A 314 16.73 21.47 6.69
CA ARG A 314 16.22 22.81 6.39
C ARG A 314 16.81 23.34 5.08
N ASP A 315 18.14 23.25 4.92
CA ASP A 315 18.82 23.69 3.71
C ASP A 315 18.30 22.95 2.47
N PHE A 316 18.11 21.62 2.57
CA PHE A 316 17.52 20.82 1.51
C PHE A 316 16.09 21.27 1.18
N LEU A 317 15.21 21.41 2.18
CA LEU A 317 13.83 21.85 1.98
C LEU A 317 13.74 23.25 1.35
N ILE A 318 14.62 24.19 1.75
CA ILE A 318 14.74 25.51 1.12
C ILE A 318 15.17 25.38 -0.34
N SER A 319 16.18 24.55 -0.62
CA SER A 319 16.72 24.39 -1.99
C SER A 319 15.71 23.81 -2.99
N ILE A 320 14.71 23.06 -2.51
CA ILE A 320 13.60 22.55 -3.34
C ILE A 320 12.36 23.47 -3.31
N GLY A 321 12.47 24.65 -2.68
CA GLY A 321 11.43 25.66 -2.59
C GLY A 321 10.21 25.22 -1.79
N ALA A 322 10.40 24.50 -0.67
CA ALA A 322 9.34 24.30 0.32
C ALA A 322 9.01 25.63 1.02
N LYS A 323 7.76 25.82 1.42
CA LYS A 323 7.23 27.08 1.97
C LYS A 323 6.82 26.96 3.45
#